data_AF-A0A9J6ENE2-F1
#
_entry.id   AF-A0A9J6ENE2-F1
#
_cell.length_a   1.000
_cell.length_b   1.000
_cell.length_c   1.000
_cell.angle_alpha   90.00
_cell.angle_beta   90.00
_cell.angle_gamma   90.00
#
_symmetry.space_group_name_H-M   'P 1'
#
loop_
_entity.id
_entity.type
_entity.pdbx_description
1 polymer ?
#
loop_
_entity_poly.entity_id
_entity_poly.type
_entity_poly.pdbx_seq_one_letter_code
_entity_poly.pdbx_strand_id
1 'polypeptide(L)'
;MTGNSIGLSPSSTVWVGAWWIGFVITGTLSLILCVPIFGFPKRLPGAKVVQKPLEVDARALRGDSVQVRLGDMPKAVRYLLKNYTFLFISLAATVETMLGSGYSNFAAKLFESEFGMTSANAALLLGMIGIPSACLGCFVGGYVVSKLNLSCGSIIRMCTVASVFNWFVFFALLSSCPDIKFEGIDVDNKIVLTSKCSSECMCPLSFNPICGRDLKMYMSPCQAGCRNETQDPVAGTTLYTNCDCITLEGNSTDDVVEAERIRCTQECSAYFFYMAATFFCLSARFHQRTRHQRHHQVGKPKCTIPAPLIFGKTVDMACEIWSSVFNGEANESGNCAIYNNAALSRNMATLLVLLKTMSVALFACASLSYQPPMSPMS
;
A
#
# COMPACT_ATOMS: atom_id res chain seq x y z
N MET A 1 -32.40 -5.84 -6.53
CA MET A 1 -32.36 -5.59 -5.07
C MET A 1 -31.30 -4.54 -4.83
N THR A 2 -31.72 -3.30 -4.60
CA THR A 2 -30.83 -2.13 -4.41
C THR A 2 -30.27 -2.15 -2.98
N GLY A 3 -28.97 -1.91 -2.80
CA GLY A 3 -28.26 -2.06 -1.51
C GLY A 3 -28.85 -1.30 -0.32
N ASN A 4 -29.72 -0.31 -0.54
CA ASN A 4 -30.42 0.43 0.51
C ASN A 4 -31.36 -0.44 1.37
N SER A 5 -31.89 -1.55 0.85
CA SER A 5 -32.75 -2.43 1.65
C SER A 5 -31.97 -3.35 2.61
N ILE A 6 -30.63 -3.28 2.61
CA ILE A 6 -29.73 -4.10 3.45
C ILE A 6 -28.89 -3.19 4.39
N GLY A 7 -29.13 -1.86 4.43
CA GLY A 7 -28.37 -0.93 5.27
C GLY A 7 -26.87 -0.85 4.93
N LEU A 8 -26.47 -1.29 3.73
CA LEU A 8 -25.07 -1.29 3.29
C LEU A 8 -24.75 0.03 2.60
N SER A 9 -24.15 0.96 3.33
CA SER A 9 -23.68 2.23 2.81
C SER A 9 -22.18 2.25 2.54
N PRO A 10 -21.67 3.19 1.70
CA PRO A 10 -20.24 3.33 1.39
C PRO A 10 -19.33 3.54 2.61
N SER A 11 -19.93 3.99 3.71
CA SER A 11 -19.26 4.29 4.98
C SER A 11 -19.20 3.08 5.91
N SER A 12 -19.95 2.01 5.63
CA SER A 12 -19.94 0.78 6.41
C SER A 12 -18.73 -0.11 6.08
N THR A 13 -18.16 -0.75 7.08
CA THR A 13 -16.97 -1.62 6.97
C THR A 13 -17.23 -2.93 6.19
N VAL A 14 -18.50 -3.26 5.93
CA VAL A 14 -18.95 -4.48 5.24
C VAL A 14 -19.34 -4.21 3.79
N TRP A 15 -19.36 -2.95 3.35
CA TRP A 15 -19.72 -2.59 1.98
C TRP A 15 -18.57 -2.87 1.01
N VAL A 16 -18.77 -3.88 0.15
CA VAL A 16 -17.82 -4.25 -0.92
C VAL A 16 -17.94 -3.33 -2.15
N GLY A 17 -19.05 -2.61 -2.27
CA GLY A 17 -19.32 -1.65 -3.33
C GLY A 17 -19.26 -2.22 -4.75
N ALA A 18 -19.46 -1.34 -5.74
CA ALA A 18 -19.31 -1.70 -7.15
C ALA A 18 -17.83 -1.62 -7.59
N TRP A 19 -16.98 -2.43 -6.93
CA TRP A 19 -15.52 -2.48 -7.14
C TRP A 19 -15.11 -2.68 -8.60
N TRP A 20 -15.96 -3.30 -9.42
CA TRP A 20 -15.74 -3.56 -10.84
C TRP A 20 -15.82 -2.31 -11.73
N ILE A 21 -16.53 -1.25 -11.30
CA ILE A 21 -16.72 -0.03 -12.10
C ILE A 21 -15.37 0.62 -12.42
N GLY A 22 -14.43 0.58 -11.47
CA GLY A 22 -13.07 1.09 -11.66
C GLY A 22 -12.35 0.43 -12.85
N PHE A 23 -12.50 -0.88 -13.03
CA PHE A 23 -11.89 -1.60 -14.16
C PHE A 23 -12.53 -1.23 -15.50
N VAL A 24 -13.85 -1.02 -15.53
CA VAL A 24 -14.56 -0.61 -16.75
C VAL A 24 -14.14 0.79 -17.18
N ILE A 25 -14.09 1.74 -16.24
CA ILE A 25 -13.67 3.13 -16.51
C ILE A 25 -12.22 3.16 -17.00
N THR A 26 -11.30 2.54 -16.26
CA THR A 26 -9.86 2.52 -16.61
C THR A 26 -9.59 1.79 -17.92
N GLY A 27 -10.28 0.67 -18.18
CA GLY A 27 -10.20 -0.05 -19.45
C GLY A 27 -10.70 0.79 -20.63
N THR A 28 -11.84 1.47 -20.48
CA THR A 28 -12.40 2.34 -21.52
C THR A 28 -11.49 3.52 -21.82
N LEU A 29 -10.96 4.20 -20.79
CA LEU A 29 -10.00 5.29 -20.96
C LEU A 29 -8.71 4.82 -21.64
N SER A 30 -8.24 3.61 -21.31
CA SER A 30 -7.05 3.03 -21.96
C SER A 30 -7.27 2.78 -23.45
N LEU A 31 -8.47 2.31 -23.85
CA LEU A 31 -8.84 2.13 -25.26
C LEU A 31 -8.90 3.47 -26.00
N ILE A 32 -9.45 4.51 -25.37
CA ILE A 32 -9.47 5.86 -25.94
C ILE A 32 -8.04 6.37 -26.17
N LEU A 33 -7.13 6.12 -25.23
CA LEU A 33 -5.71 6.51 -25.36
C LEU A 33 -4.96 5.71 -26.43
N CYS A 34 -5.41 4.52 -26.82
CA CYS A 34 -4.81 3.78 -27.92
C CYS A 34 -4.98 4.53 -29.26
N VAL A 35 -6.10 5.22 -29.48
CA VAL A 35 -6.39 5.94 -30.73
C VAL A 35 -5.30 6.97 -31.11
N PRO A 36 -4.92 7.93 -30.24
CA PRO A 36 -3.83 8.86 -30.57
C PRO A 36 -2.47 8.15 -30.66
N ILE A 37 -2.25 7.07 -29.91
CA ILE A 37 -0.99 6.30 -29.99
C ILE A 37 -0.82 5.63 -31.36
N PHE A 38 -1.90 5.15 -31.98
CA PHE A 38 -1.87 4.61 -33.36
C PHE A 38 -1.50 5.67 -34.41
N GLY A 39 -1.72 6.95 -34.11
CA GLY A 39 -1.29 8.07 -34.95
C GLY A 39 0.22 8.29 -34.98
N PHE A 40 1.00 7.69 -34.06
CA PHE A 40 2.45 7.84 -34.06
C PHE A 40 3.11 7.01 -35.17
N PRO A 41 4.13 7.55 -35.85
CA PRO A 41 4.85 6.82 -36.88
C PRO A 41 5.57 5.60 -36.28
N LYS A 42 5.60 4.48 -37.03
CA LYS A 42 6.30 3.24 -36.64
C LYS A 42 7.76 3.46 -36.23
N ARG A 43 8.40 4.53 -36.71
CA ARG A 43 9.74 4.97 -36.30
C ARG A 43 9.75 6.48 -36.17
N LEU A 44 10.11 6.97 -34.99
CA LEU A 44 10.33 8.39 -34.76
C LEU A 44 11.57 8.86 -35.55
N PRO A 45 11.54 10.07 -36.16
CA PRO A 45 12.72 10.65 -36.78
C PRO A 45 13.83 10.81 -35.72
N GLY A 46 15.01 10.23 -35.97
CA GLY A 46 16.11 10.14 -35.00
C GLY A 46 16.40 8.75 -34.45
N ALA A 47 15.51 7.76 -34.66
CA ALA A 47 15.75 6.37 -34.24
C ALA A 47 17.05 5.78 -34.82
N LYS A 48 17.43 6.17 -36.04
CA LYS A 48 18.66 5.73 -36.72
C LYS A 48 19.94 6.21 -36.02
N VAL A 49 19.91 7.35 -35.31
CA VAL A 49 21.09 7.92 -34.62
C VAL A 49 21.37 7.15 -33.32
N VAL A 50 20.33 6.70 -32.63
CA VAL A 50 20.44 5.90 -31.38
C VAL A 50 20.72 4.42 -31.65
N GLN A 51 20.28 3.88 -32.81
CA GLN A 51 20.56 2.48 -33.19
C GLN A 51 22.02 2.23 -33.57
N LYS A 52 22.69 3.19 -34.21
CA LYS A 52 24.10 3.04 -34.64
C LYS A 52 25.06 2.61 -33.51
N PRO A 53 25.11 3.25 -32.33
CA PRO A 53 26.01 2.81 -31.25
C PRO A 53 25.64 1.42 -30.69
N LEU A 54 24.34 1.10 -30.60
CA LEU A 54 23.86 -0.22 -30.18
C LEU A 54 24.24 -1.35 -31.15
N GLU A 55 24.21 -1.06 -32.45
CA GLU A 55 24.66 -1.99 -33.49
C GLU A 55 26.19 -2.16 -33.50
N VAL A 56 26.95 -1.11 -33.21
CA VAL A 56 28.42 -1.15 -33.14
C VAL A 56 28.89 -1.94 -31.92
N ASP A 57 28.32 -1.75 -30.73
CA ASP A 57 28.62 -2.59 -29.55
C ASP A 57 28.24 -4.06 -29.78
N ALA A 58 27.10 -4.31 -30.44
CA ALA A 58 26.66 -5.66 -30.78
C ALA A 58 27.59 -6.36 -31.80
N ARG A 59 28.12 -5.61 -32.79
CA ARG A 59 29.09 -6.11 -33.78
C ARG A 59 30.51 -6.24 -33.21
N ALA A 60 30.93 -5.34 -32.32
CA ALA A 60 32.23 -5.43 -31.64
C ALA A 60 32.32 -6.66 -30.72
N LEU A 61 31.20 -7.04 -30.10
CA LEU A 61 31.09 -8.28 -29.31
C LEU A 61 30.94 -9.55 -30.14
N ARG A 62 30.54 -9.44 -31.42
CA ARG A 62 30.20 -10.57 -32.28
C ARG A 62 30.61 -10.26 -33.71
N GLY A 63 31.76 -10.82 -34.11
CA GLY A 63 32.19 -10.86 -35.50
C GLY A 63 31.05 -11.21 -36.46
N ASP A 64 31.10 -10.58 -37.63
CA ASP A 64 30.02 -10.26 -38.55
C ASP A 64 28.72 -11.11 -38.56
N SER A 65 27.61 -10.36 -38.51
CA SER A 65 26.28 -10.60 -39.08
C SER A 65 25.65 -12.01 -38.94
N VAL A 66 24.89 -12.29 -37.87
CA VAL A 66 23.83 -13.33 -37.89
C VAL A 66 22.65 -12.97 -36.98
N GLN A 67 21.44 -13.31 -37.46
CA GLN A 67 20.13 -13.28 -36.80
C GLN A 67 20.17 -13.59 -35.29
N VAL A 68 19.42 -12.80 -34.50
CA VAL A 68 19.23 -13.01 -33.06
C VAL A 68 18.50 -14.34 -32.83
N ARG A 69 19.24 -15.41 -32.55
CA ARG A 69 18.67 -16.71 -32.15
C ARG A 69 18.26 -16.65 -30.68
N LEU A 70 17.11 -17.24 -30.33
CA LEU A 70 16.64 -17.37 -28.93
C LEU A 70 17.68 -18.03 -28.00
N GLY A 71 18.56 -18.88 -28.55
CA GLY A 71 19.67 -19.52 -27.84
C GLY A 71 20.83 -18.58 -27.42
N ASP A 72 20.85 -17.34 -27.91
CA ASP A 72 21.84 -16.32 -27.52
C ASP A 72 21.44 -15.57 -26.25
N MET A 73 20.16 -15.63 -25.86
CA MET A 73 19.62 -15.00 -24.67
C MET A 73 20.28 -15.51 -23.37
N PRO A 74 20.43 -16.84 -23.12
CA PRO A 74 21.11 -17.31 -21.91
C PRO A 74 22.58 -16.90 -21.83
N LYS A 75 23.29 -16.78 -22.96
CA LYS A 75 24.68 -16.28 -22.99
C LYS A 75 24.74 -14.79 -22.62
N ALA A 76 23.82 -13.99 -23.15
CA ALA A 76 23.69 -12.57 -22.81
C ALA A 76 23.33 -12.36 -21.33
N VAL A 77 22.39 -13.15 -20.80
CA VAL A 77 22.03 -13.14 -19.36
C VAL A 77 23.23 -13.51 -18.50
N ARG A 78 23.99 -14.56 -18.87
CA ARG A 78 25.20 -14.95 -18.13
C ARG A 78 26.28 -13.87 -18.15
N TYR A 79 26.41 -13.13 -19.26
CA TYR A 79 27.34 -11.99 -19.36
C TYR A 79 26.90 -10.82 -18.48
N LEU A 80 25.60 -10.48 -18.47
CA LEU A 80 25.03 -9.45 -17.60
C LEU A 80 25.15 -9.80 -16.12
N LEU A 81 24.91 -11.06 -15.73
CA LEU A 81 25.05 -11.52 -14.34
C LEU A 81 26.50 -11.53 -13.84
N LYS A 82 27.49 -11.59 -14.73
CA LYS A 82 28.91 -11.44 -14.38
C LYS A 82 29.29 -9.98 -14.08
N ASN A 83 28.49 -9.01 -14.52
CA ASN A 83 28.68 -7.61 -14.14
C ASN A 83 28.06 -7.35 -12.77
N TYR A 84 28.90 -7.38 -11.73
CA TYR A 84 28.47 -7.23 -10.34
C TYR A 84 27.69 -5.92 -10.08
N THR A 85 28.07 -4.81 -10.70
CA THR A 85 27.35 -3.54 -10.54
C THR A 85 25.93 -3.62 -11.09
N PHE A 86 25.77 -4.20 -12.28
CA PHE A 86 24.45 -4.41 -12.87
C PHE A 86 23.58 -5.34 -12.02
N LEU A 87 24.18 -6.42 -11.48
CA LEU A 87 23.50 -7.35 -10.58
C LEU A 87 22.98 -6.67 -9.31
N PHE A 88 23.83 -5.91 -8.60
CA PHE A 88 23.44 -5.23 -7.37
C PHE A 88 22.35 -4.18 -7.58
N ILE A 89 22.46 -3.37 -8.65
CA ILE A 89 21.43 -2.36 -8.97
C ILE A 89 20.09 -3.03 -9.31
N SER A 90 20.12 -4.14 -10.05
CA SER A 90 18.92 -4.88 -10.42
C SER A 90 18.25 -5.52 -9.21
N LEU A 91 19.03 -6.07 -8.28
CA LEU A 91 18.51 -6.61 -7.03
C LEU A 91 17.94 -5.51 -6.13
N ALA A 92 18.63 -4.37 -5.99
CA ALA A 92 18.14 -3.21 -5.26
C ALA A 92 16.80 -2.71 -5.84
N ALA A 93 16.70 -2.63 -7.18
CA ALA A 93 15.46 -2.28 -7.88
C ALA A 93 14.31 -3.20 -7.49
N THR A 94 14.60 -4.49 -7.47
CA THR A 94 13.62 -5.52 -7.19
C THR A 94 13.09 -5.37 -5.75
N VAL A 95 13.98 -5.15 -4.79
CA VAL A 95 13.62 -4.92 -3.38
C VAL A 95 12.77 -3.67 -3.21
N GLU A 96 13.14 -2.54 -3.82
CA GLU A 96 12.36 -1.30 -3.78
C GLU A 96 10.97 -1.48 -4.41
N THR A 97 10.87 -2.22 -5.52
CA THR A 97 9.57 -2.51 -6.14
C THR A 97 8.70 -3.44 -5.28
N MET A 98 9.32 -4.38 -4.55
CA MET A 98 8.62 -5.24 -3.60
C MET A 98 8.10 -4.43 -2.42
N LEU A 99 8.94 -3.57 -1.84
CA LEU A 99 8.56 -2.65 -0.78
C LEU A 99 7.39 -1.76 -1.21
N GLY A 100 7.52 -1.09 -2.36
CA GLY A 100 6.50 -0.16 -2.84
C GLY A 100 5.16 -0.82 -3.19
N SER A 101 5.17 -2.06 -3.71
CA SER A 101 3.94 -2.80 -4.03
C SER A 101 3.30 -3.47 -2.82
N GLY A 102 4.12 -4.01 -1.91
CA GLY A 102 3.64 -4.57 -0.65
C GLY A 102 3.03 -3.49 0.24
N TYR A 103 3.74 -2.38 0.43
CA TYR A 103 3.22 -1.26 1.23
C TYR A 103 1.94 -0.68 0.63
N SER A 104 1.89 -0.41 -0.69
CA SER A 104 0.69 0.20 -1.30
C SER A 104 -0.58 -0.63 -1.14
N ASN A 105 -0.46 -1.96 -1.16
CA ASN A 105 -1.63 -2.85 -1.07
C ASN A 105 -2.19 -2.94 0.34
N PHE A 106 -1.36 -2.82 1.38
CA PHE A 106 -1.75 -2.98 2.78
C PHE A 106 -1.77 -1.65 3.57
N ALA A 107 -1.30 -0.55 2.98
CA ALA A 107 -1.30 0.76 3.62
C ALA A 107 -2.72 1.23 3.96
N ALA A 108 -3.73 0.95 3.11
CA ALA A 108 -5.11 1.34 3.42
C ALA A 108 -5.57 0.66 4.72
N LYS A 109 -5.22 -0.62 4.88
CA LYS A 109 -5.57 -1.38 6.09
C LYS A 109 -4.86 -0.87 7.33
N LEU A 110 -3.60 -0.48 7.20
CA LEU A 110 -2.85 0.16 8.29
C LEU A 110 -3.54 1.45 8.75
N PHE A 111 -3.95 2.30 7.80
CA PHE A 111 -4.62 3.56 8.11
C PHE A 111 -6.03 3.35 8.70
N GLU A 112 -6.78 2.37 8.19
CA GLU A 112 -8.08 1.96 8.77
C GLU A 112 -7.97 1.50 10.23
N SER A 113 -6.88 0.81 10.58
CA SER A 113 -6.67 0.28 11.94
C SER A 113 -6.16 1.36 12.89
N GLU A 114 -5.11 2.08 12.49
CA GLU A 114 -4.45 3.08 13.35
C GLU A 114 -5.33 4.31 13.61
N PHE A 115 -6.07 4.78 12.59
CA PHE A 115 -6.84 6.03 12.68
C PHE A 115 -8.35 5.81 12.80
N GLY A 116 -8.83 4.56 12.75
CA GLY A 116 -10.26 4.26 12.79
C GLY A 116 -11.05 4.82 11.61
N MET A 117 -10.40 5.13 10.49
CA MET A 117 -11.08 5.68 9.30
C MET A 117 -11.74 4.58 8.46
N THR A 118 -12.71 4.99 7.64
CA THR A 118 -13.37 4.08 6.67
C THR A 118 -12.42 3.71 5.54
N SER A 119 -12.65 2.53 4.92
CA SER A 119 -11.85 2.04 3.79
C SER A 119 -11.78 3.02 2.61
N ALA A 120 -12.90 3.72 2.35
CA ALA A 120 -12.96 4.73 1.29
C ALA A 120 -12.03 5.93 1.60
N ASN A 121 -12.10 6.47 2.82
CA ASN A 121 -11.28 7.61 3.22
C ASN A 121 -9.79 7.25 3.25
N ALA A 122 -9.43 6.06 3.73
CA ALA A 122 -8.05 5.57 3.71
C ALA A 122 -7.50 5.45 2.28
N ALA A 123 -8.27 4.84 1.38
CA ALA A 123 -7.86 4.68 -0.01
C ALA A 123 -7.74 6.03 -0.75
N LEU A 124 -8.69 6.95 -0.53
CA LEU A 124 -8.65 8.30 -1.09
C LEU A 124 -7.42 9.07 -0.61
N LEU A 125 -7.13 9.02 0.69
CA LEU A 125 -5.97 9.67 1.29
C LEU A 125 -4.66 9.14 0.70
N LEU A 126 -4.52 7.81 0.59
CA LEU A 126 -3.36 7.19 -0.05
C LEU A 126 -3.22 7.53 -1.53
N GLY A 127 -4.34 7.66 -2.25
CA GLY A 127 -4.34 8.11 -3.64
C GLY A 127 -3.86 9.56 -3.77
N MET A 128 -4.38 10.45 -2.92
CA MET A 128 -4.03 11.88 -2.88
C MET A 128 -2.56 12.12 -2.51
N ILE A 129 -1.96 11.29 -1.66
CA ILE A 129 -0.53 11.39 -1.32
C ILE A 129 0.33 10.66 -2.35
N GLY A 130 -0.10 9.48 -2.76
CA GLY A 130 0.71 8.54 -3.53
C GLY A 130 0.97 8.98 -4.96
N ILE A 131 -0.04 9.55 -5.62
CA ILE A 131 0.11 9.99 -7.02
C ILE A 131 1.02 11.23 -7.10
N PRO A 132 0.78 12.33 -6.36
CA PRO A 132 1.65 13.50 -6.40
C PRO A 132 3.07 13.19 -5.94
N SER A 133 3.25 12.34 -4.92
CA SER A 133 4.59 11.98 -4.42
C SER A 133 5.39 11.21 -5.47
N ALA A 134 4.79 10.24 -6.17
CA ALA A 134 5.45 9.52 -7.27
C ALA A 134 5.81 10.43 -8.44
N CYS A 135 4.91 11.35 -8.82
CA CYS A 135 5.15 12.36 -9.86
C CYS A 135 6.30 13.30 -9.47
N LEU A 136 6.28 13.82 -8.24
CA LEU A 136 7.30 14.73 -7.72
C LEU A 136 8.66 14.04 -7.66
N GLY A 137 8.73 12.80 -7.17
CA GLY A 137 9.98 12.01 -7.13
C GLY A 137 10.57 11.78 -8.52
N CYS A 138 9.73 11.46 -9.50
CA CYS A 138 10.17 11.32 -10.90
C CYS A 138 10.68 12.64 -11.49
N PHE A 139 9.96 13.73 -11.27
CA PHE A 139 10.30 15.04 -11.79
C PHE A 139 11.58 15.58 -11.16
N VAL A 140 11.67 15.58 -9.82
CA VAL A 140 12.84 16.03 -9.07
C VAL A 140 14.05 15.17 -9.41
N GLY A 141 13.90 13.84 -9.46
CA GLY A 141 14.98 12.94 -9.86
C GLY A 141 15.50 13.22 -11.27
N GLY A 142 14.60 13.42 -12.24
CA GLY A 142 14.98 13.78 -13.61
C GLY A 142 15.62 15.17 -13.71
N TYR A 143 15.06 16.14 -13.01
CA TYR A 143 15.57 17.52 -12.97
C TYR A 143 16.98 17.56 -12.39
N VAL A 144 17.22 16.93 -11.23
CA VAL A 144 18.54 16.89 -10.59
C VAL A 144 19.58 16.23 -11.50
N VAL A 145 19.26 15.10 -12.13
CA VAL A 145 20.17 14.42 -13.07
C VAL A 145 20.49 15.28 -14.28
N SER A 146 19.47 15.94 -14.85
CA SER A 146 19.63 16.80 -16.04
C SER A 146 20.39 18.10 -15.74
N LYS A 147 20.13 18.72 -14.59
CA LYS A 147 20.70 20.02 -14.23
C LYS A 147 22.15 19.90 -13.77
N LEU A 148 22.47 18.85 -13.03
CA LEU A 148 23.82 18.60 -12.50
C LEU A 148 24.68 17.74 -13.44
N ASN A 149 24.17 17.31 -14.60
CA ASN A 149 24.86 16.43 -15.55
C ASN A 149 25.55 15.25 -14.86
N LEU A 150 24.81 14.56 -13.98
CA LEU A 150 25.39 13.55 -13.10
C LEU A 150 25.90 12.34 -13.90
N SER A 151 27.11 11.90 -13.59
CA SER A 151 27.66 10.63 -14.08
C SER A 151 26.90 9.46 -13.46
N CYS A 152 26.98 8.27 -14.09
CA CYS A 152 26.29 7.07 -13.59
C CYS A 152 26.68 6.73 -12.14
N GLY A 153 27.95 6.89 -11.77
CA GLY A 153 28.42 6.73 -10.40
C GLY A 153 27.77 7.70 -9.41
N SER A 154 27.63 8.98 -9.79
CA SER A 154 26.94 9.98 -8.95
C SER A 154 25.45 9.70 -8.80
N ILE A 155 24.80 9.17 -9.84
CA ILE A 155 23.38 8.75 -9.77
C ILE A 155 23.19 7.62 -8.76
N ILE A 156 24.08 6.61 -8.78
CA ILE A 156 24.02 5.49 -7.82
C ILE A 156 24.19 6.01 -6.38
N ARG A 157 25.16 6.89 -6.14
CA ARG A 157 25.37 7.51 -4.81
C ARG A 157 24.15 8.31 -4.36
N MET A 158 23.52 9.07 -5.24
CA MET A 158 22.28 9.80 -4.94
C MET A 158 21.15 8.84 -4.56
N CYS A 159 21.01 7.70 -5.25
CA CYS A 159 20.03 6.67 -4.90
C CYS A 159 20.30 6.05 -3.52
N THR A 160 21.58 5.82 -3.18
CA THR A 160 21.97 5.36 -1.84
C THR A 160 21.56 6.38 -0.76
N VAL A 161 21.89 7.66 -0.94
CA VAL A 161 21.54 8.73 0.02
C VAL A 161 20.03 8.85 0.19
N ALA A 162 19.27 8.84 -0.91
CA ALA A 162 17.81 8.87 -0.87
C ALA A 162 17.22 7.63 -0.17
N SER A 163 17.83 6.46 -0.34
CA SER A 163 17.40 5.23 0.33
C SER A 163 17.69 5.24 1.82
N VAL A 164 18.84 5.81 2.23
CA VAL A 164 19.19 6.04 3.64
C VAL A 164 18.23 7.03 4.29
N PHE A 165 17.89 8.13 3.60
CA PHE A 165 16.89 9.08 4.11
C PHE A 165 15.53 8.40 4.36
N ASN A 166 15.04 7.62 3.40
CA ASN A 166 13.78 6.87 3.57
C ASN A 166 13.85 5.83 4.70
N TRP A 167 15.02 5.24 4.94
CA TRP A 167 15.21 4.32 6.06
C TRP A 167 14.93 5.00 7.41
N PHE A 168 15.43 6.23 7.61
CA PHE A 168 15.11 7.01 8.82
C PHE A 168 13.63 7.35 8.92
N VAL A 169 13.01 7.70 7.81
CA VAL A 169 11.58 8.05 7.78
C VAL A 169 10.70 6.87 8.19
N PHE A 170 11.07 5.62 7.88
CA PHE A 170 10.30 4.45 8.31
C PHE A 170 10.28 4.21 9.82
N PHE A 171 11.25 4.74 10.58
CA PHE A 171 11.17 4.69 12.05
C PHE A 171 10.00 5.52 12.59
N ALA A 172 9.52 6.52 11.84
CA ALA A 172 8.35 7.28 12.23
C ALA A 172 7.09 6.42 12.30
N LEU A 173 7.03 5.32 11.53
CA LEU A 173 5.94 4.33 11.57
C LEU A 173 5.96 3.44 12.82
N LEU A 174 6.97 3.54 13.70
CA LEU A 174 6.95 2.85 14.99
C LEU A 174 6.03 3.56 16.00
N SER A 175 5.68 4.83 15.75
CA SER A 175 4.63 5.49 16.52
C SER A 175 3.33 4.73 16.28
N SER A 176 2.67 4.32 17.36
CA SER A 176 1.42 3.57 17.29
C SER A 176 0.34 4.40 17.97
N CYS A 177 -0.87 4.38 17.40
CA CYS A 177 -2.02 5.00 18.04
C CYS A 177 -2.60 4.03 19.08
N PRO A 178 -3.22 4.55 20.16
CA PRO A 178 -3.88 3.69 21.14
C PRO A 178 -4.96 2.84 20.47
N ASP A 179 -5.10 1.59 20.92
CA ASP A 179 -6.14 0.70 20.42
C ASP A 179 -7.52 1.26 20.70
N ILE A 180 -8.45 1.08 19.77
CA ILE A 180 -9.84 1.48 19.96
C ILE A 180 -10.45 0.51 20.98
N LYS A 181 -10.90 1.04 22.12
CA LYS A 181 -11.46 0.23 23.20
C LYS A 181 -12.82 -0.33 22.79
N PHE A 182 -12.89 -1.65 22.66
CA PHE A 182 -14.15 -2.37 22.51
C PHE A 182 -14.73 -2.67 23.90
N GLU A 183 -15.98 -2.31 24.13
CA GLU A 183 -16.72 -2.75 25.31
C GLU A 183 -17.27 -4.17 25.08
N GLY A 184 -17.08 -5.07 26.05
CA GLY A 184 -17.52 -6.48 25.97
C GLY A 184 -16.46 -7.51 25.57
N ILE A 185 -15.18 -7.12 25.51
CA ILE A 185 -14.04 -8.02 25.30
C ILE A 185 -13.09 -7.83 26.48
N ASP A 186 -13.05 -8.79 27.40
CA ASP A 186 -12.14 -8.76 28.55
C ASP A 186 -10.78 -9.41 28.18
N VAL A 187 -9.74 -8.99 28.89
CA VAL A 187 -8.29 -9.12 28.59
C VAL A 187 -7.80 -10.58 28.46
N ASP A 188 -8.64 -11.56 28.79
CA ASP A 188 -8.34 -13.00 28.73
C ASP A 188 -8.90 -13.71 27.45
N ASN A 189 -9.15 -12.98 26.36
CA ASN A 189 -9.66 -13.54 25.09
C ASN A 189 -10.99 -14.32 25.22
N LYS A 190 -11.70 -14.15 26.33
CA LYS A 190 -13.07 -14.59 26.47
C LYS A 190 -13.95 -13.42 26.08
N ILE A 191 -14.70 -13.60 25.01
CA ILE A 191 -15.72 -12.64 24.60
C ILE A 191 -16.79 -12.67 25.70
N VAL A 192 -16.69 -11.78 26.69
CA VAL A 192 -17.70 -11.60 27.73
C VAL A 192 -18.82 -10.78 27.10
N LEU A 193 -19.59 -11.46 26.25
CA LEU A 193 -20.68 -10.94 25.42
C LEU A 193 -21.90 -10.44 26.22
N THR A 194 -21.77 -10.26 27.52
CA THR A 194 -22.88 -9.98 28.42
C THR A 194 -22.56 -8.78 29.28
N SER A 195 -22.59 -7.59 28.67
CA SER A 195 -22.91 -6.39 29.43
C SER A 195 -24.33 -6.55 29.98
N LYS A 196 -24.59 -6.08 31.20
CA LYS A 196 -25.92 -6.21 31.85
C LYS A 196 -27.07 -5.69 30.96
N CYS A 197 -26.79 -4.69 30.12
CA CYS A 197 -27.75 -4.07 29.20
C CYS A 197 -28.13 -4.94 27.99
N SER A 198 -27.26 -5.85 27.51
CA SER A 198 -27.59 -6.75 26.38
C SER A 198 -28.13 -8.11 26.84
N SER A 199 -28.26 -8.33 28.16
CA SER A 199 -28.61 -9.64 28.72
C SER A 199 -30.02 -10.13 28.36
N GLU A 200 -30.92 -9.23 27.98
CA GLU A 200 -32.28 -9.56 27.54
C GLU A 200 -32.39 -9.91 26.04
N CYS A 201 -31.32 -9.73 25.27
CA CYS A 201 -31.32 -9.96 23.82
C CYS A 201 -30.50 -11.20 23.44
N MET A 202 -31.12 -12.18 22.76
CA MET A 202 -30.43 -13.31 22.11
C MET A 202 -29.75 -12.83 20.81
N CYS A 203 -28.73 -11.98 20.93
CA CYS A 203 -28.02 -11.43 19.79
C CYS A 203 -27.16 -12.50 19.08
N PRO A 204 -27.21 -12.60 17.74
CA PRO A 204 -26.24 -13.40 17.01
C PRO A 204 -24.83 -12.81 17.19
N LEU A 205 -23.79 -13.67 17.27
CA LEU A 205 -22.41 -13.20 17.14
C LEU A 205 -22.19 -12.73 15.70
N SER A 206 -22.52 -11.48 15.40
CA SER A 206 -22.26 -10.86 14.10
C SER A 206 -21.31 -9.69 14.29
N PHE A 207 -20.27 -9.61 13.45
CA PHE A 207 -19.29 -8.52 13.52
C PHE A 207 -19.72 -7.35 12.63
N ASN A 208 -20.40 -6.37 13.24
CA ASN A 208 -20.88 -5.15 12.61
C ASN A 208 -20.57 -3.95 13.52
N PRO A 209 -19.31 -3.51 13.57
CA PRO A 209 -18.86 -2.55 14.56
C PRO A 209 -19.56 -1.20 14.41
N ILE A 210 -19.98 -0.62 15.54
CA ILE A 210 -20.59 0.71 15.62
C ILE A 210 -19.83 1.56 16.64
N CYS A 211 -19.79 2.87 16.40
CA CYS A 211 -19.23 3.85 17.32
C CYS A 211 -20.37 4.51 18.09
N GLY A 212 -20.37 4.36 19.41
CA GLY A 212 -21.28 5.08 20.29
C GLY A 212 -20.82 6.52 20.50
N ARG A 213 -21.77 7.40 20.87
CA ARG A 213 -21.49 8.79 21.23
C ARG A 213 -20.61 8.93 22.48
N ASP A 214 -20.50 7.87 23.27
CA ASP A 214 -19.57 7.72 24.39
C ASP A 214 -18.11 7.45 23.95
N LEU A 215 -17.83 7.48 22.64
CA LEU A 215 -16.52 7.21 22.01
C LEU A 215 -16.03 5.77 22.25
N LYS A 216 -16.95 4.84 22.55
CA LYS A 216 -16.65 3.42 22.68
C LYS A 216 -17.17 2.65 21.48
N MET A 217 -16.44 1.58 21.15
CA MET A 217 -16.82 0.68 20.07
C MET A 217 -17.61 -0.51 20.61
N TYR A 218 -18.72 -0.80 19.94
CA TYR A 218 -19.52 -1.99 20.18
C TYR A 218 -19.41 -2.92 18.98
N MET A 219 -19.43 -4.23 19.23
CA MET A 219 -19.20 -5.24 18.19
C MET A 219 -20.40 -5.40 17.23
N SER A 220 -21.61 -5.11 17.68
CA SER A 220 -22.82 -5.06 16.86
C SER A 220 -23.85 -4.08 17.43
N PRO A 221 -24.81 -3.59 16.61
CA PRO A 221 -25.91 -2.75 17.11
C PRO A 221 -26.81 -3.48 18.11
N CYS A 222 -26.99 -4.80 17.96
CA CYS A 222 -27.77 -5.61 18.90
C CYS A 222 -27.12 -5.66 20.28
N GLN A 223 -25.79 -5.85 20.34
CA GLN A 223 -25.04 -5.87 21.59
C GLN A 223 -24.94 -4.49 22.27
N ALA A 224 -25.14 -3.42 21.52
CA ALA A 224 -25.31 -2.07 22.06
C ALA A 224 -26.75 -1.79 22.55
N GLY A 225 -27.69 -2.72 22.34
CA GLY A 225 -29.08 -2.60 22.73
C GLY A 225 -29.91 -1.66 21.86
N CYS A 226 -29.46 -1.34 20.64
CA CYS A 226 -30.13 -0.38 19.76
C CYS A 226 -31.39 -0.98 19.11
N ARG A 227 -32.52 -0.25 19.18
CA ARG A 227 -33.82 -0.72 18.63
C ARG A 227 -34.23 -0.04 17.33
N ASN A 228 -33.77 1.18 17.10
CA ASN A 228 -34.17 1.99 15.95
C ASN A 228 -32.99 2.19 15.00
N GLU A 229 -33.25 2.04 13.69
CA GLU A 229 -32.29 2.27 12.61
C GLU A 229 -32.81 3.38 11.69
N THR A 230 -32.00 4.41 11.46
CA THR A 230 -32.28 5.47 10.49
C THR A 230 -31.07 5.65 9.56
N GLN A 231 -31.28 6.20 8.37
CA GLN A 231 -30.20 6.43 7.42
C GLN A 231 -29.85 7.91 7.38
N ASP A 232 -28.58 8.26 7.55
CA ASP A 232 -28.11 9.64 7.43
C ASP A 232 -28.21 10.08 5.95
N PRO A 233 -28.98 11.12 5.63
CA PRO A 233 -29.04 11.68 4.28
C PRO A 233 -27.73 12.33 3.82
N VAL A 234 -26.81 12.71 4.73
CA VAL A 234 -25.58 13.45 4.42
C VAL A 234 -24.35 12.54 4.34
N ALA A 235 -24.04 11.78 5.41
CA ALA A 235 -22.89 10.87 5.42
C ALA A 235 -23.22 9.49 4.82
N GLY A 236 -24.50 9.21 4.54
CA GLY A 236 -24.98 7.93 4.05
C GLY A 236 -24.85 6.80 5.07
N THR A 237 -24.36 7.04 6.29
CA THR A 237 -24.20 6.04 7.34
C THR A 237 -25.54 5.61 7.93
N THR A 238 -25.58 4.40 8.46
CA THR A 238 -26.68 4.01 9.34
C THR A 238 -26.49 4.65 10.71
N LEU A 239 -27.52 5.32 11.18
CA LEU A 239 -27.63 5.91 12.51
C LEU A 239 -28.52 5.04 13.38
N TYR A 240 -28.14 4.85 14.64
CA TYR A 240 -28.89 4.06 15.61
C TYR A 240 -29.34 4.95 16.77
N THR A 241 -30.56 4.70 17.24
CA THR A 241 -31.16 5.34 18.42
C THR A 241 -31.83 4.31 19.31
N ASN A 242 -32.09 4.70 20.57
CA ASN A 242 -32.68 3.86 21.60
C ASN A 242 -31.80 2.62 21.92
N CYS A 243 -30.56 2.89 22.32
CA CYS A 243 -29.50 1.95 22.64
C CYS A 243 -29.30 1.83 24.16
N ASP A 244 -29.69 0.69 24.73
CA ASP A 244 -29.67 0.44 26.18
C ASP A 244 -28.25 0.44 26.81
N CYS A 245 -27.19 0.21 26.01
CA CYS A 245 -25.81 0.14 26.50
C CYS A 245 -25.00 1.42 26.35
N ILE A 246 -25.55 2.48 25.73
CA ILE A 246 -24.85 3.72 25.44
C ILE A 246 -25.34 4.78 26.44
N THR A 247 -24.52 5.09 27.45
CA THR A 247 -24.85 6.09 28.44
C THR A 247 -24.45 7.48 27.96
N LEU A 248 -25.42 8.33 27.64
CA LEU A 248 -25.19 9.73 27.34
C LEU A 248 -25.03 10.54 28.64
N GLU A 249 -23.87 11.14 28.87
CA GLU A 249 -23.70 12.16 29.92
C GLU A 249 -24.35 13.47 29.46
N GLY A 250 -25.68 13.58 29.59
CA GLY A 250 -26.43 14.80 29.28
C GLY A 250 -27.92 14.56 29.13
N ASN A 251 -28.73 15.35 29.86
CA ASN A 251 -30.19 15.33 29.81
C ASN A 251 -30.67 16.01 28.50
N SER A 252 -30.67 15.28 27.38
CA SER A 252 -31.27 15.75 26.13
C SER A 252 -32.18 14.67 25.57
N THR A 253 -33.48 14.84 25.77
CA THR A 253 -34.60 13.97 25.36
C THR A 253 -35.03 14.17 23.91
N ASP A 254 -34.12 14.60 23.03
CA ASP A 254 -34.39 14.63 21.59
C ASP A 254 -34.02 13.28 20.98
N ASP A 255 -34.56 12.97 19.78
CA ASP A 255 -34.13 11.86 18.91
C ASP A 255 -32.67 12.07 18.47
N VAL A 256 -31.74 12.03 19.42
CA VAL A 256 -30.33 12.25 19.19
C VAL A 256 -29.73 10.92 18.77
N VAL A 257 -29.01 10.94 17.65
CA VAL A 257 -28.17 9.84 17.20
C VAL A 257 -27.26 9.40 18.35
N GLU A 258 -27.42 8.15 18.77
CA GLU A 258 -26.65 7.56 19.89
C GLU A 258 -25.44 6.77 19.39
N ALA A 259 -25.55 6.18 18.21
CA ALA A 259 -24.45 5.50 17.55
C ALA A 259 -24.50 5.59 16.03
N GLU A 260 -23.34 5.45 15.42
CA GLU A 260 -23.17 5.41 13.97
C GLU A 260 -22.47 4.13 13.53
N ARG A 261 -22.83 3.62 12.35
CA ARG A 261 -22.20 2.43 11.72
C ARG A 261 -20.83 2.75 11.11
N ILE A 262 -19.94 3.29 11.93
CA ILE A 262 -18.55 3.60 11.61
C ILE A 262 -17.63 3.18 12.76
N ARG A 263 -16.33 3.19 12.52
CA ARG A 263 -15.33 3.09 13.59
C ARG A 263 -15.14 4.47 14.23
N CYS A 264 -14.92 4.50 15.54
CA CYS A 264 -14.59 5.74 16.23
C CYS A 264 -13.25 6.27 15.72
N THR A 265 -13.23 7.51 15.26
CA THR A 265 -12.01 8.21 14.85
C THR A 265 -11.22 8.61 16.09
N GLN A 266 -9.91 8.37 16.08
CA GLN A 266 -9.02 8.77 17.16
C GLN A 266 -8.16 9.95 16.70
N GLU A 267 -8.12 11.02 17.50
CA GLU A 267 -7.17 12.12 17.27
C GLU A 267 -5.76 11.66 17.66
N CYS A 268 -5.01 11.17 16.67
CA CYS A 268 -3.67 10.65 16.88
C CYS A 268 -2.62 11.59 16.28
N SER A 269 -1.69 12.10 17.09
CA SER A 269 -0.58 12.94 16.64
C SER A 269 0.36 12.22 15.68
N ALA A 270 0.39 10.87 15.73
CA ALA A 270 1.14 10.04 14.80
C ALA A 270 0.65 10.15 13.35
N TYR A 271 -0.57 10.66 13.12
CA TYR A 271 -1.14 10.84 11.78
C TYR A 271 -0.20 11.57 10.82
N PHE A 272 0.39 12.69 11.24
CA PHE A 272 1.32 13.45 10.41
C PHE A 272 2.59 12.67 10.05
N PHE A 273 3.09 11.83 10.97
CA PHE A 273 4.27 10.99 10.73
C PHE A 273 3.97 9.91 9.69
N TYR A 274 2.80 9.28 9.74
CA TYR A 274 2.37 8.27 8.76
C TYR A 274 2.19 8.88 7.36
N MET A 275 1.59 10.07 7.30
CA MET A 275 1.42 10.84 6.07
C MET A 275 2.76 11.18 5.42
N ALA A 276 3.70 11.72 6.20
CA ALA A 276 5.05 12.02 5.74
C ALA A 276 5.79 10.76 5.29
N ALA A 277 5.71 9.67 6.07
CA ALA A 277 6.36 8.41 5.74
C ALA A 277 5.84 7.81 4.44
N THR A 278 4.51 7.84 4.23
CA THR A 278 3.87 7.42 2.99
C THR A 278 4.35 8.25 1.80
N PHE A 279 4.39 9.57 1.96
CA PHE A 279 4.84 10.49 0.92
C PHE A 279 6.28 10.20 0.48
N PHE A 280 7.21 10.10 1.43
CA PHE A 280 8.61 9.85 1.11
C PHE A 280 8.82 8.45 0.52
N CYS A 281 8.18 7.42 1.10
CA CYS A 281 8.22 6.05 0.60
C CYS A 281 7.83 5.96 -0.89
N LEU A 282 6.75 6.62 -1.28
CA LEU A 282 6.24 6.59 -2.65
C LEU A 282 7.01 7.53 -3.60
N SER A 283 7.57 8.63 -3.07
CA SER A 283 8.47 9.51 -3.83
C SER A 283 9.81 8.85 -4.18
N ALA A 284 10.25 7.87 -3.38
CA ALA A 284 11.55 7.20 -3.52
C ALA A 284 11.68 6.36 -4.79
N ARG A 285 10.65 6.33 -5.65
CA ARG A 285 10.70 5.84 -7.03
C ARG A 285 11.54 6.77 -7.91
N PHE A 286 12.73 7.18 -7.44
CA PHE A 286 13.74 7.81 -8.27
C PHE A 286 13.92 6.91 -9.48
N HIS A 287 13.77 7.51 -10.65
CA HIS A 287 13.76 6.83 -11.94
C HIS A 287 14.98 5.89 -12.05
N GLN A 288 14.80 4.61 -11.69
CA GLN A 288 15.70 3.51 -12.05
C GLN A 288 15.67 3.22 -13.55
N ARG A 289 15.05 4.11 -14.33
CA ARG A 289 15.20 4.22 -15.77
C ARG A 289 16.57 4.80 -16.09
N THR A 290 17.63 4.07 -15.71
CA THR A 290 18.91 4.20 -16.42
C THR A 290 18.61 3.99 -17.91
N ARG A 291 19.19 4.84 -18.77
CA ARG A 291 19.05 4.82 -20.24
C ARG A 291 19.18 3.42 -20.88
N HIS A 292 19.80 2.46 -20.20
CA HIS A 292 19.97 1.08 -20.67
C HIS A 292 18.73 0.17 -20.59
N GLN A 293 17.63 0.60 -19.95
CA GLN A 293 16.44 -0.25 -19.78
C GLN A 293 15.47 -0.33 -20.97
N ARG A 294 15.80 0.17 -22.18
CA ARG A 294 14.95 -0.12 -23.37
C ARG A 294 14.84 -1.63 -23.69
N HIS A 295 15.70 -2.47 -23.13
CA HIS A 295 15.62 -3.94 -23.23
C HIS A 295 14.94 -4.64 -22.05
N HIS A 296 14.50 -3.90 -21.02
CA HIS A 296 13.98 -4.46 -19.76
C HIS A 296 12.47 -4.78 -19.74
N GLN A 297 11.80 -4.77 -20.90
CA GLN A 297 10.42 -5.30 -20.98
C GLN A 297 10.38 -6.82 -21.13
N VAL A 298 11.52 -7.48 -21.36
CA VAL A 298 11.60 -8.95 -21.45
C VAL A 298 12.09 -9.50 -20.11
N GLY A 299 11.15 -9.66 -19.18
CA GLY A 299 11.39 -10.35 -17.90
C GLY A 299 11.30 -9.43 -16.69
N LYS A 300 10.10 -8.97 -16.35
CA LYS A 300 9.80 -8.64 -14.94
C LYS A 300 10.01 -9.94 -14.15
N PRO A 301 11.00 -10.06 -13.24
CA PRO A 301 11.01 -11.19 -12.35
C PRO A 301 9.77 -11.11 -11.47
N LYS A 302 9.30 -12.29 -11.07
CA LYS A 302 8.07 -12.62 -10.35
C LYS A 302 7.99 -12.02 -8.92
N CYS A 303 8.62 -10.88 -8.67
CA CYS A 303 8.81 -10.28 -7.34
C CYS A 303 7.59 -9.50 -6.83
N THR A 304 6.58 -9.29 -7.67
CA THR A 304 5.26 -8.82 -7.22
C THR A 304 4.48 -9.92 -6.50
N ILE A 305 4.81 -11.20 -6.70
CA ILE A 305 4.13 -12.33 -6.06
C ILE A 305 4.49 -12.47 -4.57
N PRO A 306 5.78 -12.43 -4.15
CA PRO A 306 6.11 -12.54 -2.73
C PRO A 306 5.70 -11.32 -1.91
N ALA A 307 5.54 -10.13 -2.50
CA ALA A 307 5.24 -8.92 -1.74
C ALA A 307 3.92 -9.04 -0.96
N PRO A 308 2.77 -9.38 -1.58
CA PRO A 308 1.52 -9.51 -0.85
C PRO A 308 1.52 -10.65 0.17
N LEU A 309 2.26 -11.74 -0.09
CA LEU A 309 2.36 -12.86 0.85
C LEU A 309 3.11 -12.47 2.13
N ILE A 310 4.23 -11.76 2.01
CA ILE A 310 5.02 -11.33 3.15
C ILE A 310 4.25 -10.27 3.94
N PHE A 311 3.75 -9.23 3.26
CA PHE A 311 3.00 -8.14 3.91
C PHE A 311 1.68 -8.64 4.52
N GLY A 312 0.95 -9.51 3.83
CA GLY A 312 -0.26 -10.14 4.37
C GLY A 312 0.03 -10.90 5.66
N LYS A 313 1.03 -11.77 5.66
CA LYS A 313 1.46 -12.49 6.88
C LYS A 313 1.88 -11.54 8.00
N THR A 314 2.54 -10.43 7.68
CA THR A 314 2.93 -9.40 8.67
C THR A 314 1.73 -8.74 9.33
N VAL A 315 0.68 -8.45 8.55
CA VAL A 315 -0.59 -7.91 9.05
C VAL A 315 -1.33 -8.95 9.89
N ASP A 316 -1.37 -10.21 9.44
CA ASP A 316 -2.05 -11.30 10.14
C ASP A 316 -1.44 -11.61 11.51
N MET A 317 -0.12 -11.41 11.68
CA MET A 317 0.54 -11.56 12.99
C MET A 317 0.09 -10.54 14.04
N ALA A 318 -0.56 -9.45 13.63
CA ALA A 318 -1.13 -8.46 14.55
C ALA A 318 -2.63 -8.69 14.81
N CYS A 319 -3.20 -9.77 14.28
CA CYS A 319 -4.60 -10.09 14.50
C CYS A 319 -4.84 -10.59 15.94
N GLU A 320 -5.78 -9.96 16.64
CA GLU A 320 -6.23 -10.43 17.95
C GLU A 320 -7.44 -11.36 17.81
N ILE A 321 -8.42 -10.98 16.98
CA ILE A 321 -9.66 -11.74 16.81
C ILE A 321 -9.98 -11.94 15.33
N TRP A 322 -10.12 -13.21 14.94
CA TRP A 322 -10.51 -13.64 13.60
C TRP A 322 -12.03 -13.58 13.41
N SER A 323 -12.48 -13.20 12.22
CA SER A 323 -13.91 -13.16 11.89
C SER A 323 -14.61 -14.52 11.97
N SER A 324 -13.87 -15.62 11.77
CA SER A 324 -14.39 -16.99 11.82
C SER A 324 -14.92 -17.40 13.20
N VAL A 325 -14.39 -16.79 14.27
CA VAL A 325 -14.89 -16.96 15.64
C VAL A 325 -16.36 -16.55 15.73
N PHE A 326 -16.78 -15.57 14.94
CA PHE A 326 -18.16 -15.07 14.93
C PHE A 326 -19.10 -15.91 14.07
N ASN A 327 -18.59 -16.69 13.12
CA ASN A 327 -19.39 -17.56 12.27
C ASN A 327 -19.57 -18.98 12.83
N GLY A 328 -19.04 -19.28 14.02
CA GLY A 328 -19.11 -20.62 14.64
C GLY A 328 -18.12 -21.64 14.05
N GLU A 329 -17.20 -21.20 13.19
CA GLU A 329 -16.19 -22.02 12.52
C GLU A 329 -14.82 -21.77 13.17
N ALA A 330 -14.60 -22.31 14.36
CA ALA A 330 -13.43 -22.03 15.19
C ALA A 330 -12.06 -22.42 14.57
N ASN A 331 -12.03 -23.08 13.40
CA ASN A 331 -10.82 -23.64 12.79
C ASN A 331 -10.48 -23.11 11.38
N GLU A 332 -11.30 -22.25 10.78
CA GLU A 332 -10.96 -21.63 9.48
C GLU A 332 -10.41 -20.22 9.67
N SER A 333 -9.28 -19.90 9.05
CA SER A 333 -8.68 -18.56 9.10
C SER A 333 -9.33 -17.67 8.03
N GLY A 334 -10.36 -16.93 8.44
CA GLY A 334 -11.02 -15.91 7.60
C GLY A 334 -10.28 -14.57 7.62
N ASN A 335 -10.97 -13.46 7.33
CA ASN A 335 -10.39 -12.13 7.53
C ASN A 335 -10.25 -11.80 9.02
N CYS A 336 -9.20 -11.07 9.41
CA CYS A 336 -9.09 -10.60 10.78
C CYS A 336 -10.06 -9.44 11.05
N ALA A 337 -10.76 -9.49 12.18
CA ALA A 337 -11.78 -8.54 12.56
C ALA A 337 -11.20 -7.37 13.38
N ILE A 338 -10.37 -7.69 14.38
CA ILE A 338 -9.75 -6.75 15.32
C ILE A 338 -8.24 -6.97 15.33
N TYR A 339 -7.50 -5.88 15.14
CA TYR A 339 -6.04 -5.85 15.12
C TYR A 339 -5.53 -5.06 16.32
N ASN A 340 -4.40 -5.51 16.86
CA ASN A 340 -3.62 -4.71 17.80
C ASN A 340 -2.80 -3.67 17.02
N ASN A 341 -3.08 -2.38 17.22
CA ASN A 341 -2.42 -1.30 16.51
C ASN A 341 -0.91 -1.29 16.81
N ALA A 342 -0.52 -1.41 18.08
CA ALA A 342 0.89 -1.42 18.46
C ALA A 342 1.69 -2.59 17.83
N ALA A 343 1.08 -3.77 17.72
CA ALA A 343 1.69 -4.90 17.03
C ALA A 343 1.71 -4.68 15.51
N LEU A 344 0.62 -4.16 14.92
CA LEU A 344 0.49 -3.94 13.48
C LEU A 344 1.50 -2.92 12.97
N SER A 345 1.54 -1.74 13.58
CA SER A 345 2.52 -0.68 13.36
C SER A 345 3.95 -1.22 13.46
N ARG A 346 4.29 -1.88 14.58
CA ARG A 346 5.64 -2.42 14.82
C ARG A 346 6.04 -3.47 13.79
N ASN A 347 5.16 -4.40 13.46
CA ASN A 347 5.41 -5.47 12.51
C ASN A 347 5.64 -4.89 11.09
N MET A 348 4.79 -3.93 10.69
CA MET A 348 4.88 -3.27 9.39
C MET A 348 6.15 -2.41 9.29
N ALA A 349 6.44 -1.59 10.31
CA ALA A 349 7.64 -0.77 10.37
C ALA A 349 8.91 -1.65 10.35
N THR A 350 8.94 -2.75 11.10
CA THR A 350 10.07 -3.69 11.12
C THR A 350 10.31 -4.28 9.74
N LEU A 351 9.27 -4.75 9.05
CA LEU A 351 9.39 -5.28 7.70
C LEU A 351 9.92 -4.22 6.71
N LEU A 352 9.37 -3.01 6.76
CA LEU A 352 9.80 -1.90 5.89
C LEU A 352 11.26 -1.52 6.13
N VAL A 353 11.66 -1.41 7.39
CA VAL A 353 13.05 -1.12 7.79
C VAL A 353 13.99 -2.23 7.29
N LEU A 354 13.63 -3.52 7.46
CA LEU A 354 14.43 -4.66 6.99
C LEU A 354 14.57 -4.71 5.46
N LEU A 355 13.49 -4.48 4.73
CA LEU A 355 13.57 -4.41 3.26
C LEU A 355 14.39 -3.21 2.80
N LYS A 356 14.29 -2.09 3.52
CA LYS A 356 15.05 -0.88 3.19
C LYS A 356 16.53 -0.98 3.54
N THR A 357 16.91 -1.64 4.65
CA THR A 357 18.33 -1.93 4.95
C THR A 357 18.95 -2.80 3.86
N MET A 358 18.24 -3.83 3.40
CA MET A 358 18.69 -4.67 2.28
C MET A 358 18.90 -3.82 1.01
N SER A 359 17.96 -2.94 0.68
CA SER A 359 18.10 -2.04 -0.48
C SER A 359 19.31 -1.10 -0.35
N VAL A 360 19.49 -0.46 0.81
CA VAL A 360 20.63 0.43 1.09
C VAL A 360 21.94 -0.31 0.94
N ALA A 361 22.05 -1.53 1.50
CA ALA A 361 23.24 -2.36 1.37
C ALA A 361 23.55 -2.68 -0.10
N LEU A 362 22.53 -3.03 -0.90
CA LEU A 362 22.70 -3.33 -2.32
C LEU A 362 23.12 -2.10 -3.13
N PHE A 363 22.54 -0.92 -2.87
CA PHE A 363 22.98 0.33 -3.50
C PHE A 363 24.40 0.73 -3.08
N ALA A 364 24.77 0.49 -1.81
CA ALA A 364 26.14 0.70 -1.35
C ALA A 364 27.13 -0.23 -2.08
N CYS A 365 26.84 -1.54 -2.16
CA CYS A 365 27.65 -2.49 -2.92
C CYS A 365 27.75 -2.14 -4.41
N ALA A 366 26.65 -1.66 -5.02
CA ALA A 366 26.66 -1.16 -6.38
C ALA A 366 27.59 0.05 -6.54
N SER A 367 27.58 0.98 -5.58
CA SER A 367 28.42 2.17 -5.61
C SER A 367 29.92 1.85 -5.46
N LEU A 368 30.26 0.81 -4.69
CA LEU A 368 31.64 0.35 -4.48
C LEU A 368 32.17 -0.47 -5.66
N SER A 369 31.31 -1.26 -6.29
CA SER A 369 31.69 -2.10 -7.44
C SER A 369 31.73 -1.33 -8.77
N TYR A 370 31.15 -0.13 -8.83
CA TYR A 370 31.06 0.66 -10.05
C TYR A 370 32.45 1.12 -10.53
N GLN A 371 32.84 0.63 -11.71
CA GLN A 371 34.00 1.12 -12.45
C GLN A 371 33.52 1.99 -13.61
N PRO A 372 34.01 3.24 -13.75
CA PRO A 372 33.67 4.08 -14.89
C PRO A 372 34.21 3.44 -16.19
N PRO A 373 33.46 3.52 -17.30
CA PRO A 373 34.01 3.10 -18.59
C PRO A 373 35.25 3.94 -18.90
N MET A 374 36.36 3.30 -19.27
CA MET A 374 37.56 4.00 -19.70
C MET A 374 37.19 4.92 -20.87
N SER A 375 37.46 6.21 -20.74
CA SER A 375 37.32 7.15 -21.85
C SER A 375 38.23 6.69 -22.99
N PRO A 376 37.78 6.69 -24.26
CA PRO A 376 38.71 6.52 -25.37
C PRO A 376 39.74 7.64 -25.26
N MET A 377 41.02 7.28 -25.10
CA MET A 377 42.11 8.24 -25.20
C MET A 377 42.02 8.88 -26.59
N SER A 378 41.87 10.20 -26.61
CA SER A 378 41.94 11.04 -27.81
C SER A 378 43.31 10.98 -28.43
#